data_AF-A0A0R3Q8L8-F1
#
_entry.id   AF-A0A0R3Q8L8-F1
#
_cell.length_a   1.000
_cell.length_b   1.000
_cell.length_c   1.000
_cell.angle_alpha   90.00
_cell.angle_beta   90.00
_cell.angle_gamma   90.00
#
_symmetry.space_group_name_H-M   'P 1'
#
loop_
_entity.id
_entity.type
_entity.pdbx_description
1 polymer ?
#
loop_
_entity_poly.entity_id
_entity_poly.type
_entity_poly.pdbx_seq_one_letter_code
_entity_poly.pdbx_strand_id
1 'polypeptide(L)'
;QIYWARDIQFIFVDKGLIGLTAYLAQYHQHHHSFLQSDKLNFHSGAIVGAFAVKADGLLFDTVNIEHNMINGLLPNLDLINLMAKLADKYGVIPEVFNHGYQVSWWNLAETTSKAMLSQAFNEKEGLHSIFGPYGIQAVTIHVKSVMEGHASLTDLGRICEGALRSLNNILEKFHQSYFLYIMTDIRHFLSVAYYMPALGLILFPLLILALREWFRLKEFTFPNSFVLLHVIGIVQYCIIRNIAVSQSYHNYTILLSFSALIPWYFLFPLSEKEYISLKFLFYLDYCLVFASLSLLNFSLAYIISFIAVPLIILFTAINNCNR
;
A
#
# COMPACT_ATOMS: atom_id res chain seq x y z
N GLN A 1 -23.73 26.02 -6.72
CA GLN A 1 -24.51 25.76 -5.49
C GLN A 1 -24.05 26.75 -4.43
N ILE A 2 -24.97 27.50 -3.83
CA ILE A 2 -24.65 28.59 -2.88
C ILE A 2 -24.50 28.05 -1.44
N TYR A 3 -25.10 26.90 -1.15
CA TYR A 3 -25.12 26.31 0.20
C TYR A 3 -24.26 25.04 0.30
N TRP A 4 -23.52 24.92 1.40
CA TRP A 4 -22.85 23.69 1.81
C TRP A 4 -23.88 22.73 2.41
N ALA A 5 -23.81 21.47 2.01
CA ALA A 5 -24.75 20.43 2.44
C ALA A 5 -24.19 19.58 3.59
N ARG A 6 -22.89 19.72 3.86
CA ARG A 6 -22.13 18.95 4.84
C ARG A 6 -21.23 19.87 5.67
N ASP A 7 -20.89 19.39 6.86
CA ASP A 7 -19.92 20.06 7.72
C ASP A 7 -18.53 20.01 7.09
N ILE A 8 -17.83 21.14 7.11
CA ILE A 8 -16.45 21.27 6.65
C ILE A 8 -15.55 21.39 7.87
N GLN A 9 -14.54 20.53 7.96
CA GLN A 9 -13.59 20.51 9.07
C GLN A 9 -12.22 20.96 8.57
N PHE A 10 -11.65 21.98 9.22
CA PHE A 10 -10.27 22.39 9.01
C PHE A 10 -9.43 21.86 10.16
N ILE A 11 -8.44 21.02 9.83
CA ILE A 11 -7.59 20.37 10.82
C ILE A 11 -6.17 20.90 10.63
N PHE A 12 -5.68 21.60 11.65
CA PHE A 12 -4.28 22.04 11.72
C PHE A 12 -3.56 21.08 12.65
N VAL A 13 -2.57 20.37 12.11
CA VAL A 13 -1.93 19.27 12.82
C VAL A 13 -0.54 19.68 13.27
N ASP A 14 -0.29 19.64 14.57
CA ASP A 14 1.06 19.73 15.13
C ASP A 14 1.74 18.34 15.12
N LYS A 15 3.08 18.32 14.98
CA LYS A 15 3.90 17.10 14.93
C LYS A 15 3.52 16.11 13.80
N GLY A 16 2.95 16.63 12.71
CA GLY A 16 2.68 15.90 11.48
C GLY A 16 1.79 14.66 11.69
N LEU A 17 2.31 13.48 11.35
CA LEU A 17 1.54 12.22 11.37
C LEU A 17 0.99 11.85 12.76
N ILE A 18 1.74 12.13 13.83
CA ILE A 18 1.35 11.75 15.20
C ILE A 18 0.11 12.53 15.64
N GLY A 19 0.09 13.85 15.42
CA GLY A 19 -1.06 14.69 15.79
C GLY A 19 -2.32 14.32 15.02
N LEU A 20 -2.20 13.94 13.74
CA LEU A 20 -3.35 13.51 12.95
C LEU A 20 -3.88 12.15 13.40
N THR A 21 -2.98 11.24 13.78
CA THR A 21 -3.36 9.94 14.36
C THR A 21 -4.11 10.15 15.68
N ALA A 22 -3.64 11.07 16.52
CA ALA A 22 -4.32 11.44 17.77
C ALA A 22 -5.75 11.94 17.52
N TYR A 23 -5.90 12.86 16.57
CA TYR A 23 -7.19 13.41 16.18
C TYR A 23 -8.15 12.32 15.70
N LEU A 24 -7.73 11.49 14.75
CA LEU A 24 -8.57 10.45 14.15
C LEU A 24 -8.92 9.36 15.16
N ALA A 25 -7.98 8.98 16.03
CA ALA A 25 -8.23 8.02 17.10
C ALA A 25 -9.36 8.51 18.00
N GLN A 26 -9.28 9.77 18.45
CA GLN A 26 -10.32 10.36 19.28
C GLN A 26 -11.65 10.54 18.53
N TYR A 27 -11.61 10.97 17.25
CA TYR A 27 -12.80 11.15 16.41
C TYR A 27 -13.59 9.84 16.26
N HIS A 28 -12.89 8.73 16.07
CA HIS A 28 -13.47 7.40 15.93
C HIS A 28 -13.57 6.62 17.25
N GLN A 29 -13.34 7.28 18.40
CA GLN A 29 -13.37 6.69 19.75
C GLN A 29 -12.45 5.46 19.93
N HIS A 30 -11.39 5.37 19.11
CA HIS A 30 -10.37 4.34 19.23
C HIS A 30 -9.31 4.77 20.23
N HIS A 31 -8.97 3.88 21.17
CA HIS A 31 -7.95 4.14 22.18
C HIS A 31 -6.64 3.45 21.77
N HIS A 32 -5.56 4.22 21.67
CA HIS A 32 -4.23 3.70 21.42
C HIS A 32 -3.43 3.62 22.73
N SER A 33 -2.80 2.48 22.99
CA SER A 33 -2.02 2.26 24.22
C SER A 33 -0.83 3.21 24.39
N PHE A 34 -0.36 3.80 23.28
CA PHE A 34 0.85 4.62 23.22
C PHE A 34 0.58 6.10 22.95
N LEU A 35 -0.68 6.49 22.80
CA LEU A 35 -1.06 7.85 22.44
C LEU A 35 -2.17 8.32 23.38
N GLN A 36 -1.86 9.37 24.14
CA GLN A 36 -2.82 10.07 24.98
C GLN A 36 -3.32 11.30 24.23
N SER A 37 -4.63 11.36 24.00
CA SER A 37 -5.31 12.49 23.36
C SER A 37 -6.42 13.02 24.26
N ASP A 38 -6.56 14.33 24.30
CA ASP A 38 -7.70 14.96 24.96
C ASP A 38 -8.99 14.67 24.20
N LYS A 39 -10.12 14.65 24.92
CA LYS A 39 -11.42 14.42 24.30
C LYS A 39 -11.78 15.57 23.37
N LEU A 40 -12.28 15.23 22.19
CA LEU A 40 -12.82 16.22 21.25
C LEU A 40 -14.13 16.79 21.81
N ASN A 41 -14.21 18.11 21.93
CA ASN A 41 -15.41 18.82 22.38
C ASN A 41 -16.56 18.70 21.38
N PHE A 42 -16.23 18.58 20.10
CA PHE A 42 -17.18 18.48 19.00
C PHE A 42 -16.78 17.34 18.07
N HIS A 43 -17.76 16.59 17.59
CA HIS A 43 -17.59 15.62 16.51
C HIS A 43 -18.75 15.82 15.54
N SER A 44 -18.48 15.64 14.25
CA SER A 44 -19.53 15.57 13.22
C SER A 44 -19.80 14.09 12.90
N GLY A 45 -20.66 13.85 11.90
CA GLY A 45 -20.94 12.51 11.39
C GLY A 45 -19.73 11.86 10.69
N ALA A 46 -20.00 10.85 9.87
CA ALA A 46 -18.94 10.16 9.14
C ALA A 46 -18.18 11.10 8.18
N ILE A 47 -16.85 11.07 8.24
CA ILE A 47 -16.00 11.80 7.30
C ILE A 47 -16.10 11.11 5.93
N VAL A 48 -16.56 11.84 4.92
CA VAL A 48 -16.78 11.30 3.56
C VAL A 48 -15.48 11.21 2.77
N GLY A 49 -14.60 12.19 2.95
CA GLY A 49 -13.30 12.27 2.30
C GLY A 49 -12.50 13.42 2.90
N ALA A 50 -11.20 13.40 2.67
CA ALA A 50 -10.28 14.42 3.14
C ALA A 50 -9.25 14.74 2.06
N PHE A 51 -8.58 15.87 2.20
CA PHE A 51 -7.33 16.10 1.48
C PHE A 51 -6.43 16.96 2.34
N ALA A 52 -5.13 16.74 2.22
CA ALA A 52 -4.12 17.58 2.85
C ALA A 52 -3.50 18.50 1.81
N VAL A 53 -3.07 19.68 2.26
CA VAL A 53 -2.40 20.67 1.40
C VAL A 53 -0.98 20.83 1.92
N LYS A 54 -0.02 20.69 1.01
CA LYS A 54 1.40 20.91 1.27
C LYS A 54 1.89 21.90 0.22
N ALA A 55 2.40 23.04 0.65
CA ALA A 55 2.80 24.13 -0.25
C ALA A 55 4.24 24.53 0.05
N ASP A 56 5.09 24.45 -0.96
CA ASP A 56 6.48 24.91 -0.89
C ASP A 56 6.58 26.29 -1.52
N GLY A 57 6.38 27.34 -0.72
CA GLY A 57 6.45 28.74 -1.17
C GLY A 57 5.08 29.40 -1.38
N LEU A 58 5.08 30.53 -2.11
CA LEU A 58 3.89 31.37 -2.36
C LEU A 58 3.41 31.35 -3.82
N LEU A 59 4.27 30.88 -4.72
CA LEU A 59 4.05 30.81 -6.15
C LEU A 59 4.29 29.37 -6.61
N PHE A 60 3.51 28.93 -7.57
CA PHE A 60 3.44 27.52 -7.95
C PHE A 60 3.22 27.32 -9.45
N ASP A 61 3.72 26.22 -9.99
CA ASP A 61 3.50 25.80 -11.38
C ASP A 61 3.07 24.34 -11.48
N THR A 62 3.39 23.52 -10.48
CA THR A 62 3.03 22.09 -10.43
C THR A 62 2.32 21.68 -9.14
N VAL A 63 1.51 20.63 -9.26
CA VAL A 63 0.76 19.99 -8.18
C VAL A 63 1.02 18.49 -8.25
N ASN A 64 1.87 17.97 -7.36
CA ASN A 64 2.06 16.54 -7.20
C ASN A 64 1.00 15.96 -6.26
N ILE A 65 0.23 14.99 -6.75
CA ILE A 65 -0.82 14.31 -6.00
C ILE A 65 -0.23 13.06 -5.33
N GLU A 66 0.13 13.21 -4.06
CA GLU A 66 0.53 12.09 -3.21
C GLU A 66 -0.75 11.33 -2.78
N HIS A 67 -0.76 10.02 -2.92
CA HIS A 67 -1.97 9.22 -2.75
C HIS A 67 -1.75 7.86 -2.10
N ASN A 68 -0.52 7.37 -1.97
CA ASN A 68 -0.26 6.09 -1.32
C ASN A 68 -0.61 6.17 0.18
N MET A 69 -1.59 5.36 0.58
CA MET A 69 -1.98 5.22 1.97
C MET A 69 -1.10 4.17 2.68
N ILE A 70 -1.35 4.00 3.98
CA ILE A 70 -0.60 3.08 4.81
C ILE A 70 -0.58 1.67 4.20
N ASN A 71 0.61 1.07 4.16
CA ASN A 71 0.86 -0.30 3.67
C ASN A 71 0.49 -0.56 2.20
N GLY A 72 0.53 0.48 1.36
CA GLY A 72 0.24 0.35 -0.08
C GLY A 72 -1.26 0.27 -0.41
N LEU A 73 -2.12 0.62 0.55
CA LEU A 73 -3.53 0.90 0.29
C LEU A 73 -3.64 2.14 -0.62
N LEU A 74 -4.66 2.17 -1.47
CA LEU A 74 -4.88 3.28 -2.40
C LEU A 74 -6.25 3.92 -2.17
N PRO A 75 -6.37 5.25 -2.31
CA PRO A 75 -7.64 5.95 -2.26
C PRO A 75 -8.46 5.62 -3.51
N ASN A 76 -9.71 6.09 -3.53
CA ASN A 76 -10.48 6.04 -4.77
C ASN A 76 -9.82 6.94 -5.84
N LEU A 77 -9.57 6.36 -7.02
CA LEU A 77 -9.00 7.05 -8.18
C LEU A 77 -9.76 8.33 -8.58
N ASP A 78 -11.07 8.40 -8.36
CA ASP A 78 -11.88 9.59 -8.67
C ASP A 78 -11.42 10.82 -7.88
N LEU A 79 -10.91 10.62 -6.66
CA LEU A 79 -10.34 11.72 -5.86
C LEU A 79 -9.06 12.27 -6.49
N ILE A 80 -8.20 11.39 -7.03
CA ILE A 80 -6.99 11.78 -7.76
C ILE A 80 -7.37 12.52 -9.04
N ASN A 81 -8.28 11.95 -9.83
CA ASN A 81 -8.78 12.55 -11.07
C ASN A 81 -9.42 13.92 -10.83
N LEU A 82 -10.16 14.08 -9.72
CA LEU A 82 -10.74 15.35 -9.31
C LEU A 82 -9.63 16.39 -9.06
N MET A 83 -8.61 16.05 -8.27
CA MET A 83 -7.51 16.97 -7.99
C MET A 83 -6.74 17.35 -9.26
N ALA A 84 -6.47 16.38 -10.14
CA ALA A 84 -5.83 16.63 -11.42
C ALA A 84 -6.64 17.60 -12.31
N LYS A 85 -7.96 17.36 -12.44
CA LYS A 85 -8.86 18.24 -13.20
C LYS A 85 -8.94 19.65 -12.62
N LEU A 86 -8.90 19.79 -11.29
CA LEU A 86 -8.89 21.09 -10.64
C LEU A 86 -7.58 21.83 -10.88
N ALA A 87 -6.44 21.15 -10.78
CA ALA A 87 -5.14 21.73 -11.08
C ALA A 87 -5.10 22.25 -12.53
N ASP A 88 -5.47 21.41 -13.51
CA ASP A 88 -5.54 21.80 -14.93
C ASP A 88 -6.43 23.04 -15.13
N LYS A 89 -7.59 23.10 -14.47
CA LYS A 89 -8.55 24.22 -14.59
C LYS A 89 -7.96 25.56 -14.14
N TYR A 90 -7.09 25.55 -13.13
CA TYR A 90 -6.45 26.75 -12.60
C TYR A 90 -5.02 26.93 -13.15
N GLY A 91 -4.67 26.20 -14.22
CA GLY A 91 -3.41 26.36 -14.94
C GLY A 91 -2.20 25.80 -14.20
N VAL A 92 -2.39 24.90 -13.24
CA VAL A 92 -1.29 24.24 -12.50
C VAL A 92 -1.12 22.83 -13.03
N ILE A 93 0.11 22.42 -13.34
CA ILE A 93 0.39 21.14 -13.99
C ILE A 93 0.24 20.01 -12.95
N PRO A 94 -0.72 19.07 -13.12
CA PRO A 94 -0.85 17.96 -12.18
C PRO A 94 0.19 16.88 -12.46
N GLU A 95 0.73 16.31 -11.39
CA GLU A 95 1.76 15.29 -11.40
C GLU A 95 1.43 14.14 -10.43
N VAL A 96 1.98 12.96 -10.70
CA VAL A 96 2.06 11.85 -9.76
C VAL A 96 3.50 11.36 -9.72
N PHE A 97 4.03 11.07 -8.53
CA PHE A 97 5.44 10.70 -8.35
C PHE A 97 6.44 11.71 -8.96
N ASN A 98 6.08 13.01 -8.94
CA ASN A 98 6.81 14.13 -9.57
C ASN A 98 6.98 13.98 -11.09
N HIS A 99 6.04 13.28 -11.72
CA HIS A 99 5.94 13.15 -13.17
C HIS A 99 4.60 13.69 -13.63
N GLY A 100 4.63 14.69 -14.51
CA GLY A 100 3.45 15.19 -15.22
C GLY A 100 3.03 14.28 -16.37
N TYR A 101 2.46 14.86 -17.42
CA TYR A 101 2.00 14.11 -18.61
C TYR A 101 3.15 13.40 -19.33
N GLN A 102 3.06 12.07 -19.43
CA GLN A 102 4.08 11.26 -20.07
C GLN A 102 3.74 10.94 -21.54
N VAL A 103 4.70 11.21 -22.44
CA VAL A 103 4.59 10.90 -23.88
C VAL A 103 5.43 9.69 -24.28
N SER A 104 6.52 9.43 -23.56
CA SER A 104 7.47 8.35 -23.85
C SER A 104 7.15 7.08 -23.06
N TRP A 105 7.25 5.92 -23.73
CA TRP A 105 7.12 4.60 -23.09
C TRP A 105 8.11 4.39 -21.93
N TRP A 106 9.33 4.95 -22.04
CA TRP A 106 10.32 4.84 -20.97
C TRP A 106 9.91 5.60 -19.71
N ASN A 107 9.36 6.81 -19.87
CA ASN A 107 8.90 7.59 -18.73
C ASN A 107 7.63 7.00 -18.12
N LEU A 108 6.76 6.38 -18.94
CA LEU A 108 5.61 5.62 -18.47
C LEU A 108 6.08 4.44 -17.60
N ALA A 109 7.09 3.68 -18.06
CA ALA A 109 7.68 2.59 -17.32
C ALA A 109 8.36 3.06 -16.02
N GLU A 110 9.06 4.20 -16.05
CA GLU A 110 9.66 4.81 -14.87
C GLU A 110 8.60 5.22 -13.84
N THR A 111 7.53 5.89 -14.29
CA THR A 111 6.40 6.30 -13.42
C THR A 111 5.71 5.10 -12.81
N THR A 112 5.42 4.08 -13.62
CA THR A 112 4.82 2.82 -13.16
C THR A 112 5.73 2.12 -12.16
N SER A 113 7.05 2.11 -12.40
CA SER A 113 8.02 1.50 -11.48
C SER A 113 8.10 2.27 -10.16
N LYS A 114 8.10 3.61 -10.19
CA LYS A 114 8.02 4.45 -8.98
C LYS A 114 6.72 4.20 -8.22
N ALA A 115 5.60 4.07 -8.92
CA ALA A 115 4.31 3.74 -8.32
C ALA A 115 4.36 2.38 -7.61
N MET A 116 4.88 1.35 -8.27
CA MET A 116 5.02 0.02 -7.69
C MET A 116 5.96 -0.01 -6.49
N LEU A 117 7.14 0.61 -6.60
CA LEU A 117 8.11 0.66 -5.51
C LEU A 117 7.58 1.45 -4.31
N SER A 118 6.91 2.58 -4.55
CA SER A 118 6.29 3.37 -3.49
C SER A 118 5.15 2.57 -2.83
N GLN A 119 4.28 1.92 -3.60
CA GLN A 119 3.22 1.09 -3.03
C GLN A 119 3.78 -0.09 -2.21
N ALA A 120 4.87 -0.72 -2.66
CA ALA A 120 5.45 -1.88 -2.00
C ALA A 120 6.18 -1.55 -0.69
N PHE A 121 6.95 -0.46 -0.68
CA PHE A 121 7.93 -0.21 0.38
C PHE A 121 7.72 1.09 1.15
N ASN A 122 6.92 2.02 0.64
CA ASN A 122 6.64 3.25 1.36
C ASN A 122 5.47 3.03 2.33
N GLU A 123 5.77 2.95 3.63
CA GLU A 123 4.75 2.76 4.66
C GLU A 123 3.80 3.97 4.74
N LYS A 124 4.32 5.19 4.57
CA LYS A 124 3.57 6.44 4.73
C LYS A 124 4.10 7.50 3.76
N GLU A 125 3.27 7.94 2.80
CA GLU A 125 3.68 8.97 1.84
C GLU A 125 3.45 10.40 2.37
N GLY A 126 2.27 10.66 2.95
CA GLY A 126 1.91 11.99 3.45
C GLY A 126 0.89 11.95 4.58
N LEU A 127 0.39 13.12 5.01
CA LEU A 127 -0.64 13.20 6.06
C LEU A 127 -1.90 12.42 5.69
N HIS A 128 -2.27 12.40 4.41
CA HIS A 128 -3.42 11.66 3.91
C HIS A 128 -3.34 10.15 4.19
N SER A 129 -2.15 9.57 4.34
CA SER A 129 -1.98 8.12 4.46
C SER A 129 -2.63 7.54 5.72
N ILE A 130 -2.79 8.32 6.79
CA ILE A 130 -3.39 7.89 8.09
C ILE A 130 -4.91 7.74 7.99
N PHE A 131 -5.55 8.38 7.01
CA PHE A 131 -7.00 8.27 6.83
C PHE A 131 -7.43 6.87 6.32
N GLY A 132 -6.52 6.15 5.65
CA GLY A 132 -6.76 4.83 5.06
C GLY A 132 -7.33 3.79 6.05
N PRO A 133 -6.67 3.53 7.20
CA PRO A 133 -7.19 2.63 8.23
C PRO A 133 -8.60 2.93 8.74
N TYR A 134 -9.05 4.19 8.66
CA TYR A 134 -10.40 4.61 9.06
C TYR A 134 -11.42 4.53 7.91
N GLY A 135 -11.02 4.03 6.74
CA GLY A 135 -11.85 3.95 5.54
C GLY A 135 -12.15 5.30 4.90
N ILE A 136 -11.40 6.35 5.27
CA ILE A 136 -11.58 7.72 4.75
C ILE A 136 -10.70 7.89 3.52
N GLN A 137 -11.32 8.31 2.42
CA GLN A 137 -10.62 8.56 1.16
C GLN A 137 -9.89 9.89 1.21
N ALA A 138 -8.57 9.86 1.04
CA ALA A 138 -7.75 11.05 1.17
C ALA A 138 -6.53 11.07 0.24
N VAL A 139 -6.13 12.28 -0.15
CA VAL A 139 -4.92 12.56 -0.94
C VAL A 139 -4.21 13.79 -0.39
N THR A 140 -2.90 13.92 -0.58
CA THR A 140 -2.19 15.20 -0.35
C THR A 140 -1.93 15.87 -1.69
N ILE A 141 -2.30 17.14 -1.78
CA ILE A 141 -1.93 18.03 -2.88
C ILE A 141 -0.62 18.71 -2.48
N HIS A 142 0.50 18.31 -3.09
CA HIS A 142 1.80 18.92 -2.88
C HIS A 142 2.11 19.90 -4.01
N VAL A 143 1.97 21.18 -3.70
CA VAL A 143 2.20 22.28 -4.63
C VAL A 143 3.64 22.76 -4.57
N LYS A 144 4.28 22.90 -5.73
CA LYS A 144 5.69 23.28 -5.88
C LYS A 144 5.89 24.37 -6.95
N SER A 145 7.04 25.01 -6.89
CA SER A 145 7.58 25.86 -7.97
C SER A 145 8.81 25.17 -8.55
N VAL A 146 8.71 24.60 -9.74
CA VAL A 146 9.81 23.91 -10.44
C VAL A 146 10.55 24.85 -11.39
N MET A 147 9.81 25.69 -12.11
CA MET A 147 10.34 26.70 -13.03
C MET A 147 10.19 28.10 -12.40
N GLU A 148 9.15 28.83 -12.80
CA GLU A 148 8.75 30.13 -12.24
C GLU A 148 7.25 30.04 -11.97
N GLY A 149 6.87 29.82 -10.71
CA GLY A 149 5.48 29.67 -10.33
C GLY A 149 4.63 30.87 -10.76
N HIS A 150 3.62 30.62 -11.58
CA HIS A 150 2.66 31.64 -12.02
C HIS A 150 1.35 31.60 -11.23
N ALA A 151 1.03 30.47 -10.61
CA ALA A 151 -0.16 30.32 -9.79
C ALA A 151 0.09 30.83 -8.36
N SER A 152 -0.88 31.55 -7.84
CA SER A 152 -0.81 32.16 -6.51
C SER A 152 -1.47 31.30 -5.43
N LEU A 153 -1.31 31.70 -4.17
CA LEU A 153 -2.08 31.13 -3.06
C LEU A 153 -3.60 31.24 -3.25
N THR A 154 -4.06 32.25 -4.01
CA THR A 154 -5.48 32.40 -4.36
C THR A 154 -5.95 31.26 -5.26
N ASP A 155 -5.11 30.83 -6.19
CA ASP A 155 -5.42 29.73 -7.10
C ASP A 155 -5.40 28.39 -6.38
N LEU A 156 -4.48 28.20 -5.43
CA LEU A 156 -4.53 27.08 -4.49
C LEU A 156 -5.83 27.09 -3.67
N GLY A 157 -6.25 28.26 -3.17
CA GLY A 157 -7.52 28.42 -2.48
C GLY A 157 -8.72 28.02 -3.35
N ARG A 158 -8.72 28.37 -4.63
CA ARG A 158 -9.75 27.99 -5.61
C ARG A 158 -9.75 26.48 -5.90
N ILE A 159 -8.57 25.85 -5.98
CA ILE A 159 -8.44 24.39 -6.08
C ILE A 159 -9.06 23.73 -4.85
N CYS A 160 -8.69 24.19 -3.64
CA CYS A 160 -9.22 23.65 -2.38
C CYS A 160 -10.74 23.83 -2.26
N GLU A 161 -11.26 25.01 -2.62
CA GLU A 161 -12.69 25.29 -2.67
C GLU A 161 -13.41 24.39 -3.68
N GLY A 162 -12.81 24.16 -4.85
CA GLY A 162 -13.32 23.24 -5.87
C GLY A 162 -13.36 21.79 -5.36
N ALA A 163 -12.33 21.34 -4.64
CA ALA A 163 -12.29 20.02 -4.04
C ALA A 163 -13.36 19.87 -2.95
N LEU A 164 -13.50 20.85 -2.06
CA LEU A 164 -14.54 20.88 -1.02
C LEU A 164 -15.93 20.86 -1.65
N ARG A 165 -16.19 21.64 -2.71
CA ARG A 165 -17.48 21.63 -3.42
C ARG A 165 -17.80 20.27 -4.02
N SER A 166 -16.81 19.64 -4.64
CA SER A 166 -16.97 18.30 -5.21
C SER A 166 -17.27 17.28 -4.13
N LEU A 167 -16.50 17.22 -3.05
CA LEU A 167 -16.71 16.30 -1.92
C LEU A 167 -18.05 16.54 -1.20
N ASN A 168 -18.45 17.81 -1.05
CA ASN A 168 -19.74 18.18 -0.47
C ASN A 168 -20.92 17.65 -1.30
N ASN A 169 -20.75 17.56 -2.62
CA ASN A 169 -21.79 17.19 -3.56
C ASN A 169 -21.83 15.70 -3.90
N ILE A 170 -20.92 14.90 -3.33
CA ILE A 170 -20.93 13.44 -3.49
C ILE A 170 -22.17 12.88 -2.79
N LEU A 171 -23.13 12.34 -3.54
CA LEU A 171 -24.36 11.76 -2.99
C LEU A 171 -24.12 10.38 -2.37
N GLU A 172 -23.25 9.57 -2.98
CA GLU A 172 -22.97 8.19 -2.59
C GLU A 172 -21.53 8.01 -2.12
N LYS A 173 -21.28 7.07 -1.21
CA LYS A 173 -19.88 6.75 -0.84
C LYS A 173 -19.13 6.26 -2.08
N PHE A 174 -17.85 6.61 -2.17
CA PHE A 174 -16.93 6.17 -3.23
C PHE A 174 -17.11 4.68 -3.56
N HIS A 175 -17.43 4.36 -4.82
CA HIS A 175 -17.67 2.98 -5.25
C HIS A 175 -16.38 2.13 -5.27
N GLN A 176 -16.53 0.82 -5.02
CA GLN A 176 -15.45 -0.12 -4.72
C GLN A 176 -14.50 -0.46 -5.88
N SER A 177 -14.86 -0.12 -7.12
CA SER A 177 -14.14 -0.56 -8.32
C SER A 177 -12.77 0.11 -8.53
N TYR A 178 -12.46 1.17 -7.78
CA TYR A 178 -11.34 2.08 -8.08
C TYR A 178 -10.24 2.10 -7.01
N PHE A 179 -10.16 1.07 -6.16
CA PHE A 179 -9.14 0.97 -5.09
C PHE A 179 -7.90 0.14 -5.47
N LEU A 180 -7.92 -0.51 -6.63
CA LEU A 180 -6.86 -1.39 -7.06
C LEU A 180 -6.41 -0.96 -8.47
N TYR A 181 -5.38 -0.13 -8.51
CA TYR A 181 -4.81 0.40 -9.73
C TYR A 181 -3.32 0.66 -9.53
N ILE A 182 -2.60 0.85 -10.63
CA ILE A 182 -1.23 1.38 -10.62
C ILE A 182 -1.22 2.59 -11.53
N MET A 183 -0.77 3.73 -11.03
CA MET A 183 -0.65 4.94 -11.85
C MET A 183 0.49 4.76 -12.86
N THR A 184 0.19 4.95 -14.13
CA THR A 184 1.19 4.97 -15.20
C THR A 184 1.50 6.39 -15.66
N ASP A 185 0.53 7.29 -15.54
CA ASP A 185 0.57 8.71 -15.84
C ASP A 185 -0.58 9.42 -15.11
N ILE A 186 -0.61 10.75 -15.01
CA ILE A 186 -1.65 11.47 -14.26
C ILE A 186 -3.09 11.19 -14.72
N ARG A 187 -3.30 10.82 -15.99
CA ARG A 187 -4.61 10.48 -16.56
C ARG A 187 -4.77 9.01 -16.94
N HIS A 188 -3.71 8.21 -16.81
CA HIS A 188 -3.72 6.81 -17.21
C HIS A 188 -3.34 5.93 -16.04
N PHE A 189 -4.10 4.85 -15.88
CA PHE A 189 -3.89 3.88 -14.82
C PHE A 189 -4.05 2.48 -15.37
N LEU A 190 -3.36 1.54 -14.74
CA LEU A 190 -3.50 0.13 -15.00
C LEU A 190 -4.47 -0.45 -13.98
N SER A 191 -5.63 -0.95 -14.44
CA SER A 191 -6.59 -1.61 -13.56
C SER A 191 -6.17 -3.04 -13.22
N VAL A 192 -6.76 -3.59 -12.15
CA VAL A 192 -6.56 -4.97 -11.67
C VAL A 192 -6.53 -6.01 -12.78
N ALA A 193 -7.47 -5.90 -13.72
CA ALA A 193 -7.65 -6.88 -14.78
C ALA A 193 -6.41 -7.03 -15.67
N TYR A 194 -5.60 -5.98 -15.81
CA TYR A 194 -4.42 -6.00 -16.68
C TYR A 194 -3.16 -6.48 -15.96
N TYR A 195 -2.96 -6.11 -14.69
CA TYR A 195 -1.72 -6.46 -13.98
C TYR A 195 -1.80 -7.78 -13.20
N MET A 196 -2.98 -8.20 -12.73
CA MET A 196 -3.12 -9.45 -11.96
C MET A 196 -2.70 -10.70 -12.74
N PRO A 197 -3.00 -10.84 -14.05
CA PRO A 197 -2.51 -11.97 -14.84
C PRO A 197 -0.98 -12.10 -14.82
N ALA A 198 -0.23 -10.99 -14.73
CA ALA A 198 1.23 -11.03 -14.67
C ALA A 198 1.73 -11.74 -13.41
N LEU A 199 1.11 -11.48 -12.26
CA LEU A 199 1.40 -12.22 -11.03
C LEU A 199 1.00 -13.70 -11.16
N GLY A 200 -0.18 -13.97 -11.74
CA GLY A 200 -0.63 -15.33 -12.00
C GLY A 200 0.38 -16.13 -12.83
N LEU A 201 0.96 -15.54 -13.87
CA LEU A 201 2.01 -16.15 -14.69
C LEU A 201 3.30 -16.41 -13.90
N ILE A 202 3.69 -15.50 -12.99
CA ILE A 202 4.86 -15.70 -12.12
C ILE A 202 4.61 -16.87 -11.15
N LEU A 203 3.40 -17.00 -10.59
CA LEU A 203 3.07 -18.07 -9.65
C LEU A 203 2.77 -19.42 -10.34
N PHE A 204 2.42 -19.41 -11.62
CA PHE A 204 1.99 -20.58 -12.38
C PHE A 204 2.96 -21.78 -12.33
N PRO A 205 4.30 -21.61 -12.46
CA PRO A 205 5.23 -22.73 -12.32
C PRO A 205 5.16 -23.42 -10.96
N LEU A 206 4.95 -22.67 -9.87
CA LEU A 206 4.81 -23.25 -8.53
C LEU A 206 3.50 -24.04 -8.40
N LEU A 207 2.40 -23.59 -9.03
CA LEU A 207 1.17 -24.38 -9.11
C LEU A 207 1.37 -25.71 -9.84
N ILE A 208 2.12 -25.70 -10.95
CA ILE A 208 2.48 -26.95 -11.65
C ILE A 208 3.31 -27.86 -10.75
N LEU A 209 4.29 -27.31 -10.03
CA LEU A 209 5.10 -28.09 -9.09
C LEU A 209 4.23 -28.67 -7.96
N ALA A 210 3.31 -27.89 -7.39
CA ALA A 210 2.35 -28.39 -6.41
C ALA A 210 1.54 -29.57 -6.97
N LEU A 211 0.96 -29.43 -8.16
CA LEU A 211 0.21 -30.50 -8.82
C LEU A 211 1.09 -31.74 -9.09
N ARG A 212 2.34 -31.56 -9.51
CA ARG A 212 3.29 -32.66 -9.71
C ARG A 212 3.53 -33.43 -8.41
N GLU A 213 3.78 -32.72 -7.31
CA GLU A 213 4.00 -33.35 -6.00
C GLU A 213 2.72 -34.05 -5.51
N TRP A 214 1.55 -33.46 -5.73
CA TRP A 214 0.26 -34.06 -5.42
C TRP A 214 0.07 -35.42 -6.11
N PHE A 215 0.31 -35.51 -7.42
CA PHE A 215 0.19 -36.77 -8.16
C PHE A 215 1.26 -37.81 -7.80
N ARG A 216 2.37 -37.39 -7.17
CA ARG A 216 3.42 -38.29 -6.68
C ARG A 216 3.11 -38.85 -5.29
N LEU A 217 2.20 -38.22 -4.54
CA LEU A 217 1.81 -38.68 -3.20
C LEU A 217 1.03 -40.00 -3.30
N LYS A 218 1.46 -41.00 -2.52
CA LYS A 218 0.70 -42.25 -2.31
C LYS A 218 -0.28 -42.12 -1.14
N GLU A 219 0.21 -41.53 -0.05
CA GLU A 219 -0.55 -41.24 1.15
C GLU A 219 -0.18 -39.83 1.62
N PHE A 220 -1.18 -39.02 1.96
CA PHE A 220 -0.94 -37.68 2.51
C PHE A 220 -0.71 -37.79 4.02
N THR A 221 0.47 -37.35 4.45
CA THR A 221 0.83 -37.20 5.86
C THR A 221 1.07 -35.73 6.13
N PHE A 222 0.40 -35.17 7.14
CA PHE A 222 0.56 -33.77 7.48
C PHE A 222 1.90 -33.57 8.22
N PRO A 223 2.87 -32.82 7.67
CA PRO A 223 4.19 -32.70 8.30
C PRO A 223 4.13 -31.84 9.56
N ASN A 224 4.64 -32.35 10.69
CA ASN A 224 4.74 -31.57 11.93
C ASN A 224 5.66 -30.34 11.76
N SER A 225 6.68 -30.46 10.92
CA SER A 225 7.59 -29.36 10.56
C SER A 225 6.86 -28.19 9.92
N PHE A 226 5.80 -28.44 9.12
CA PHE A 226 4.99 -27.39 8.51
C PHE A 226 4.28 -26.54 9.58
N VAL A 227 3.63 -27.19 10.56
CA VAL A 227 2.98 -26.48 11.68
C VAL A 227 3.99 -25.66 12.45
N LEU A 228 5.13 -26.27 12.78
CA LEU A 228 6.12 -25.66 13.65
C LEU A 228 6.78 -24.44 13.01
N LEU A 229 7.05 -24.48 11.71
CA LEU A 229 7.55 -23.33 10.95
C LEU A 229 6.54 -22.16 10.96
N HIS A 230 5.24 -22.45 10.85
CA HIS A 230 4.20 -21.42 10.95
C HIS A 230 4.10 -20.83 12.37
N VAL A 231 4.18 -21.67 13.40
CA VAL A 231 4.20 -21.20 14.80
C VAL A 231 5.41 -20.31 15.06
N ILE A 232 6.60 -20.71 14.60
CA ILE A 232 7.81 -19.89 14.69
C ILE A 232 7.62 -18.56 13.95
N GLY A 233 7.07 -18.58 12.73
CA GLY A 233 6.78 -17.38 11.95
C GLY A 233 5.80 -16.44 12.65
N ILE A 234 4.73 -16.96 13.26
CA ILE A 234 3.75 -16.16 14.03
C ILE A 234 4.41 -15.56 15.27
N VAL A 235 5.17 -16.36 16.04
CA VAL A 235 5.89 -15.87 17.22
C VAL A 235 6.85 -14.76 16.82
N GLN A 236 7.62 -14.97 15.74
CA GLN A 236 8.55 -13.98 15.24
C GLN A 236 7.85 -12.71 14.79
N TYR A 237 6.74 -12.82 14.05
CA TYR A 237 5.91 -11.68 13.67
C TYR A 237 5.41 -10.91 14.90
N CYS A 238 4.90 -11.61 15.92
CA CYS A 238 4.45 -10.98 17.16
C CYS A 238 5.58 -10.24 17.88
N ILE A 239 6.78 -10.82 17.96
CA ILE A 239 7.93 -10.16 18.60
C ILE A 239 8.35 -8.93 17.78
N ILE A 240 8.53 -9.07 16.46
CA ILE A 240 8.89 -7.97 15.57
C ILE A 240 7.86 -6.84 15.67
N ARG A 241 6.56 -7.16 15.60
CA ARG A 241 5.48 -6.17 15.69
C ARG A 241 5.46 -5.45 17.03
N ASN A 242 5.61 -6.16 18.15
CA ASN A 242 5.63 -5.53 19.48
C ASN A 242 6.82 -4.58 19.62
N ILE A 243 8.00 -4.97 19.13
CA ILE A 243 9.18 -4.11 19.14
C ILE A 243 9.00 -2.95 18.17
N ALA A 244 8.36 -3.18 17.02
CA ALA A 244 8.12 -2.16 16.01
C ALA A 244 7.24 -1.01 16.55
N VAL A 245 6.33 -1.33 17.47
CA VAL A 245 5.44 -0.36 18.10
C VAL A 245 6.07 0.28 19.35
N SER A 246 7.15 -0.30 19.89
CA SER A 246 7.83 0.19 21.08
C SER A 246 8.74 1.40 20.80
N GLN A 247 9.07 2.16 21.84
CA GLN A 247 10.07 3.25 21.78
C GLN A 247 11.46 2.76 21.34
N SER A 248 11.73 1.45 21.42
CA SER A 248 12.99 0.83 21.05
C SER A 248 13.09 0.44 19.57
N TYR A 249 12.16 0.93 18.73
CA TYR A 249 12.05 0.66 17.29
C TYR A 249 13.41 0.70 16.57
N HIS A 250 14.18 1.78 16.71
CA HIS A 250 15.42 1.97 15.96
C HIS A 250 16.54 0.96 16.31
N ASN A 251 16.60 0.46 17.54
CA ASN A 251 17.74 -0.35 17.98
C ASN A 251 17.57 -1.84 17.66
N TYR A 252 16.36 -2.37 17.74
CA TYR A 252 16.13 -3.82 17.71
C TYR A 252 15.41 -4.32 16.46
N THR A 253 14.70 -3.48 15.72
CA THR A 253 13.94 -3.94 14.54
C THR A 253 14.82 -4.53 13.45
N ILE A 254 15.98 -3.92 13.19
CA ILE A 254 16.95 -4.42 12.20
C ILE A 254 17.54 -5.76 12.65
N LEU A 255 17.92 -5.89 13.93
CA LEU A 255 18.46 -7.16 14.44
C LEU A 255 17.41 -8.28 14.39
N LEU A 256 16.16 -7.97 14.76
CA LEU A 256 15.08 -8.95 14.71
C LEU A 256 14.64 -9.27 13.29
N SER A 257 14.74 -8.36 12.32
CA SER A 257 14.45 -8.72 10.94
C SER A 257 15.47 -9.73 10.39
N PHE A 258 16.73 -9.69 10.82
CA PHE A 258 17.72 -10.74 10.49
C PHE A 258 17.33 -12.12 11.04
N SER A 259 16.56 -12.21 12.13
CA SER A 259 16.08 -13.51 12.61
C SER A 259 15.15 -14.22 11.61
N ALA A 260 14.61 -13.52 10.61
CA ALA A 260 13.77 -14.10 9.56
C ALA A 260 14.58 -14.88 8.52
N LEU A 261 15.90 -14.65 8.49
CA LEU A 261 16.82 -15.36 7.61
C LEU A 261 17.38 -16.64 8.27
N ILE A 262 17.02 -16.91 9.52
CA ILE A 262 17.47 -18.14 10.20
C ILE A 262 16.79 -19.33 9.53
N PRO A 263 17.56 -20.34 9.05
CA PRO A 263 17.02 -21.51 8.40
C PRO A 263 16.43 -22.50 9.42
N TRP A 264 15.29 -22.14 10.00
CA TRP A 264 14.60 -22.90 11.06
C TRP A 264 14.31 -24.36 10.68
N TYR A 265 14.23 -24.66 9.38
CA TYR A 265 14.01 -26.03 8.89
C TYR A 265 15.13 -27.01 9.29
N PHE A 266 16.36 -26.55 9.56
CA PHE A 266 17.44 -27.43 10.02
C PHE A 266 17.19 -28.02 11.41
N LEU A 267 16.37 -27.37 12.24
CA LEU A 267 16.03 -27.85 13.57
C LEU A 267 15.02 -29.00 13.54
N PHE A 268 14.31 -29.19 12.42
CA PHE A 268 13.22 -30.15 12.30
C PHE A 268 13.49 -31.10 11.14
N PRO A 269 14.34 -32.14 11.34
CA PRO A 269 14.64 -33.10 10.30
C PRO A 269 13.36 -33.80 9.83
N LEU A 270 13.13 -33.78 8.51
CA LEU A 270 11.94 -34.38 7.91
C LEU A 270 12.09 -35.90 7.77
N SER A 271 11.00 -36.61 8.04
CA SER A 271 10.88 -38.00 7.60
C SER A 271 10.77 -38.05 6.07
N GLU A 272 11.36 -39.07 5.44
CA GLU A 272 11.23 -39.32 3.99
C GLU A 272 9.76 -39.42 3.54
N LYS A 273 8.87 -39.89 4.43
CA LYS A 273 7.42 -39.98 4.18
C LYS A 273 6.73 -38.62 4.14
N GLU A 274 7.21 -37.65 4.91
CA GLU A 274 6.61 -36.30 5.01
C GLU A 274 7.17 -35.33 3.97
N TYR A 275 8.32 -35.66 3.37
CA TYR A 275 9.05 -34.78 2.46
C TYR A 275 8.23 -34.35 1.23
N ILE A 276 7.54 -35.30 0.60
CA ILE A 276 6.71 -35.01 -0.58
C ILE A 276 5.49 -34.17 -0.17
N SER A 277 4.86 -34.50 0.96
CA SER A 277 3.72 -33.77 1.51
C SER A 277 4.10 -32.32 1.84
N LEU A 278 5.29 -32.11 2.44
CA LEU A 278 5.79 -30.76 2.75
C LEU A 278 6.03 -29.94 1.47
N LYS A 279 6.65 -30.53 0.44
CA LYS A 279 6.86 -29.83 -0.84
C LYS A 279 5.54 -29.39 -1.47
N PHE A 280 4.57 -30.32 -1.51
CA PHE A 280 3.23 -30.01 -2.01
C PHE A 280 2.61 -28.83 -1.24
N LEU A 281 2.59 -28.91 0.09
CA LEU A 281 2.04 -27.84 0.94
C LEU A 281 2.77 -26.53 0.76
N PHE A 282 4.11 -26.53 0.70
CA PHE A 282 4.91 -25.33 0.52
C PHE A 282 4.58 -24.60 -0.79
N TYR A 283 4.55 -25.31 -1.93
CA TYR A 283 4.24 -24.68 -3.21
C TYR A 283 2.80 -24.14 -3.25
N LEU A 284 1.84 -24.90 -2.70
CA LEU A 284 0.44 -24.50 -2.64
C LEU A 284 0.24 -23.28 -1.74
N ASP A 285 0.81 -23.32 -0.53
CA ASP A 285 0.74 -22.26 0.47
C ASP A 285 1.36 -20.97 -0.06
N TYR A 286 2.55 -21.04 -0.68
CA TYR A 286 3.18 -19.89 -1.30
C TYR A 286 2.24 -19.22 -2.33
N CYS A 287 1.62 -19.99 -3.21
CA CYS A 287 0.69 -19.45 -4.20
C CYS A 287 -0.53 -18.80 -3.56
N LEU A 288 -1.12 -19.41 -2.52
CA LEU A 288 -2.30 -18.88 -1.83
C LEU A 288 -1.97 -17.60 -1.04
N VAL A 289 -0.84 -17.58 -0.34
CA VAL A 289 -0.37 -16.42 0.43
C VAL A 289 -0.07 -15.25 -0.50
N PHE A 290 0.66 -15.45 -1.59
CA PHE A 290 1.01 -14.35 -2.49
C PHE A 290 -0.16 -13.89 -3.37
N ALA A 291 -1.09 -14.79 -3.73
CA ALA A 291 -2.33 -14.39 -4.38
C ALA A 291 -3.19 -13.51 -3.46
N SER A 292 -3.37 -13.90 -2.19
CA SER A 292 -4.12 -13.11 -1.21
C SER A 292 -3.41 -11.79 -0.87
N LEU A 293 -2.09 -11.81 -0.66
CA LEU A 293 -1.29 -10.61 -0.43
C LEU A 293 -1.41 -9.61 -1.59
N SER A 294 -1.49 -10.09 -2.83
CA SER A 294 -1.63 -9.21 -4.00
C SER A 294 -2.92 -8.40 -4.05
N LEU A 295 -3.99 -8.89 -3.40
CA LEU A 295 -5.25 -8.17 -3.27
C LEU A 295 -5.16 -7.03 -2.24
N LEU A 296 -4.20 -7.09 -1.32
CA LEU A 296 -3.93 -6.07 -0.31
C LEU A 296 -2.85 -5.09 -0.77
N ASN A 297 -1.74 -5.62 -1.29
CA ASN A 297 -0.62 -4.87 -1.82
C ASN A 297 0.00 -5.63 -3.00
N PHE A 298 -0.49 -5.33 -4.21
CA PHE A 298 -0.05 -5.97 -5.44
C PHE A 298 1.45 -5.84 -5.65
N SER A 299 1.99 -4.62 -5.50
CA SER A 299 3.38 -4.32 -5.83
C SER A 299 4.35 -5.08 -4.94
N LEU A 300 4.04 -5.19 -3.64
CA LEU A 300 4.82 -6.00 -2.71
C LEU A 300 4.79 -7.48 -3.09
N ALA A 301 3.60 -8.04 -3.33
CA ALA A 301 3.45 -9.45 -3.71
C ALA A 301 4.16 -9.78 -5.04
N TYR A 302 4.07 -8.88 -6.02
CA TYR A 302 4.69 -9.01 -7.33
C TYR A 302 6.22 -8.98 -7.23
N ILE A 303 6.79 -7.99 -6.56
CA ILE A 303 8.25 -7.85 -6.43
C ILE A 303 8.85 -9.06 -5.69
N ILE A 304 8.22 -9.48 -4.58
CA ILE A 304 8.71 -10.64 -3.83
C ILE A 304 8.59 -11.92 -4.68
N SER A 305 7.46 -12.13 -5.35
CA SER A 305 7.26 -13.31 -6.21
C SER A 305 8.22 -13.34 -7.41
N PHE A 306 8.50 -12.18 -8.00
CA PHE A 306 9.44 -12.06 -9.11
C PHE A 306 10.85 -12.50 -8.73
N ILE A 307 11.27 -12.30 -7.47
CA ILE A 307 12.58 -12.71 -6.96
C ILE A 307 12.54 -14.15 -6.44
N ALA A 308 11.55 -14.48 -5.61
CA ALA A 308 11.51 -15.74 -4.88
C ALA A 308 11.12 -16.93 -5.75
N VAL A 309 10.20 -16.78 -6.71
CA VAL A 309 9.77 -17.92 -7.54
C VAL A 309 10.93 -18.52 -8.37
N PRO A 310 11.74 -17.73 -9.09
CA PRO A 310 12.90 -18.27 -9.79
C PRO A 310 13.89 -19.00 -8.86
N LEU A 311 14.12 -18.46 -7.65
CA LEU A 311 14.97 -19.09 -6.65
C LEU A 311 14.39 -20.43 -6.17
N ILE A 312 13.08 -20.48 -5.87
CA ILE A 312 12.40 -21.72 -5.47
C ILE A 312 12.52 -22.78 -6.57
N ILE A 313 12.32 -22.39 -7.83
CA ILE A 313 12.45 -23.30 -8.98
C ILE A 313 13.90 -23.81 -9.11
N LEU A 314 14.88 -22.91 -9.01
CA LEU A 314 16.30 -23.24 -9.08
C LEU A 314 16.71 -24.24 -8.00
N PHE A 315 16.37 -23.97 -6.73
CA PHE A 315 16.69 -24.88 -5.63
C PHE A 315 15.94 -26.21 -5.73
N THR A 316 14.71 -26.19 -6.26
CA THR A 316 13.96 -27.41 -6.55
C THR A 316 14.65 -28.25 -7.62
N ALA A 317 15.17 -27.62 -8.68
CA ALA A 317 15.90 -28.29 -9.75
C ALA A 317 17.22 -28.90 -9.25
N ILE A 318 18.02 -28.13 -8.49
CA ILE A 318 19.28 -28.61 -7.89
C ILE A 318 19.02 -29.83 -6.99
N ASN A 319 18.00 -29.77 -6.15
CA ASN A 319 17.64 -30.88 -5.27
C ASN A 319 17.20 -32.13 -6.06
N ASN A 320 16.59 -31.97 -7.23
CA ASN A 320 16.21 -33.09 -8.08
C ASN A 320 17.40 -33.68 -8.86
N CYS A 321 18.44 -32.90 -9.17
CA CYS A 321 19.67 -33.40 -9.79
C CYS A 321 20.58 -34.16 -8.81
N ASN A 322 20.53 -33.82 -7.52
CA ASN A 322 21.35 -34.44 -6.49
C ASN A 322 20.74 -35.75 -5.92
N ARG A 323 19.56 -36.17 -6.41
CA ARG A 323 18.87 -37.41 -6.04
C ARG A 323 18.84 -38.37 -7.21
#